data_AF-A0A1I2HQF8-F1
#
_entry.id   AF-A0A1I2HQF8-F1
#
_cell.length_a   1.000
_cell.length_b   1.000
_cell.length_c   1.000
_cell.angle_alpha   90.00
_cell.angle_beta   90.00
_cell.angle_gamma   90.00
#
_symmetry.space_group_name_H-M   'P 1'
#
loop_
_entity.id
_entity.type
_entity.pdbx_description
1 polymer ?
#
loop_
_entity_poly.entity_id
_entity_poly.type
_entity_poly.pdbx_seq_one_letter_code
_entity_poly.pdbx_strand_id
1 'polypeptide(L)'
;MTLSLIQFVALHNIASQDKTQLYSAGFHGILAVLEAIGPTGPNIPNVLSNLKSGFGALAGTTDDAPGNRAWVWAFKTLSCAASEVLRAERIKAPLSAKKDEAVQQFLSAAVQFDGAELESLTLLNPSLSTLFNKARAALGPMILKATTGMDLEVTTLDERFSRALRTGSNRTLCEDPEYFRTLEDGLTGLAGESARRDGHWARHAHWISHQFTDAPTFSPDEDEIIPLESVYLPSRCFWHDTIKIEDEDGEEKWQTYAHVADLHKTAVDWLSCDAQHDPLCVVTGGPGSGKSSFARAFAHEVIQGGTFRVLFIQLQHMTLSGSLHDDIVRYVDRRDTATGKHGSPGIAGNPFDWRKTDEKPVLMIFDGLDELSTKEEDGERNARELLLALKLLLSPLNADGTPIRAMVLGRNLACQGAMETANIPLNTMLNIAPIAEMTSATCSMSSKNVKEVKDPDSLMALDQRAEYWRKWATLKWFDRLC
;
A
#
# COMPACT_ATOMS: atom_id res chain seq x y z
N MET A 1 24.77 29.40 -8.60
CA MET A 1 25.43 28.95 -7.37
C MET A 1 24.43 29.08 -6.23
N THR A 2 23.92 27.95 -5.74
CA THR A 2 23.61 27.71 -4.32
C THR A 2 23.34 26.22 -4.21
N LEU A 3 24.29 25.49 -3.63
CA LEU A 3 24.16 24.08 -3.27
C LEU A 3 23.08 23.96 -2.17
N SER A 4 22.04 23.17 -2.40
CA SER A 4 21.02 22.82 -1.41
C SER A 4 21.54 21.71 -0.48
N LEU A 5 22.56 22.04 0.31
CA LEU A 5 23.13 21.14 1.31
C LEU A 5 22.67 21.58 2.70
N ILE A 6 22.00 20.69 3.43
CA ILE A 6 21.75 20.88 4.86
C ILE A 6 22.82 20.09 5.61
N GLN A 7 23.76 20.80 6.23
CA GLN A 7 24.70 20.16 7.15
C GLN A 7 23.95 19.69 8.39
N PHE A 8 24.19 18.44 8.79
CA PHE A 8 23.80 17.99 10.12
C PHE A 8 24.56 18.87 11.11
N VAL A 9 23.83 19.67 11.89
CA VAL A 9 24.46 20.47 12.96
C VAL A 9 25.04 19.48 13.95
N ALA A 10 26.35 19.62 14.21
CA ALA A 10 27.04 18.78 15.17
C ALA A 10 26.28 18.76 16.49
N LEU A 11 26.23 17.57 17.11
CA LEU A 11 25.58 17.29 18.38
C LEU A 11 25.92 18.30 19.51
N HIS A 12 26.95 19.14 19.41
CA HIS A 12 27.27 20.14 20.45
C HIS A 12 26.19 21.19 20.72
N ASN A 13 25.29 21.47 19.78
CA ASN A 13 24.21 22.46 19.97
C ASN A 13 22.85 21.87 20.39
N ILE A 14 22.70 20.54 20.41
CA ILE A 14 21.52 19.86 20.97
C ILE A 14 21.84 19.52 22.42
N ALA A 15 20.95 19.89 23.36
CA ALA A 15 21.16 19.63 24.78
C ALA A 15 21.42 18.13 25.02
N SER A 16 22.34 17.80 25.92
CA SER A 16 22.71 16.39 26.21
C SER A 16 21.51 15.54 26.68
N GLN A 17 20.51 16.18 27.29
CA GLN A 17 19.25 15.56 27.70
C GLN A 17 18.40 15.12 26.50
N ASP A 18 18.30 15.95 25.46
CA ASP A 18 17.53 15.66 24.24
C ASP A 18 18.09 14.47 23.46
N LYS A 19 19.43 14.36 23.40
CA LYS A 19 20.11 13.19 22.81
C LYS A 19 19.73 11.90 23.54
N THR A 20 19.77 11.93 24.86
CA THR A 20 19.50 10.75 25.69
C THR A 20 18.05 10.30 25.50
N GLN A 21 17.11 11.25 25.39
CA GLN A 21 15.71 10.94 25.08
C GLN A 21 15.52 10.36 23.67
N LEU A 22 16.21 10.88 22.66
CA LEU A 22 16.15 10.37 21.28
C LEU A 22 16.70 8.94 21.16
N TYR A 23 17.88 8.69 21.74
CA TYR A 23 18.46 7.34 21.79
C TYR A 23 17.55 6.37 22.55
N SER A 24 16.99 6.80 23.68
CA SER A 24 16.02 6.01 24.44
C SER A 24 14.77 5.71 23.59
N ALA A 25 14.24 6.69 22.87
CA ALA A 25 13.06 6.52 22.03
C ALA A 25 13.33 5.53 20.89
N GLY A 26 14.42 5.68 20.13
CA GLY A 26 14.76 4.75 19.05
C GLY A 26 15.08 3.33 19.55
N PHE A 27 15.77 3.21 20.68
CA PHE A 27 16.03 1.93 21.34
C PHE A 27 14.73 1.22 21.73
N HIS A 28 13.83 1.92 22.43
CA HIS A 28 12.52 1.38 22.79
C HIS A 28 11.64 1.15 21.56
N GLY A 29 11.78 1.96 20.51
CA GLY A 29 11.10 1.76 19.24
C GLY A 29 11.44 0.43 18.60
N ILE A 30 12.74 0.18 18.37
CA ILE A 30 13.21 -1.07 17.77
C ILE A 30 12.89 -2.26 18.67
N LEU A 31 13.12 -2.15 19.98
CA LEU A 31 12.78 -3.22 20.91
C LEU A 31 11.29 -3.51 20.98
N ALA A 32 10.46 -2.48 20.95
CA ALA A 32 9.03 -2.70 21.00
C ALA A 32 8.51 -3.28 19.67
N VAL A 33 9.11 -3.00 18.50
CA VAL A 33 8.81 -3.76 17.27
C VAL A 33 9.26 -5.22 17.40
N LEU A 34 10.44 -5.46 17.97
CA LEU A 34 10.94 -6.79 18.26
C LEU A 34 10.04 -7.54 19.25
N GLU A 35 9.39 -6.84 20.17
CA GLU A 35 8.52 -7.41 21.19
C GLU A 35 7.07 -7.48 20.75
N ALA A 36 6.60 -6.63 19.83
CA ALA A 36 5.22 -6.57 19.32
C ALA A 36 4.80 -7.81 18.52
N ILE A 37 5.78 -8.64 18.12
CA ILE A 37 5.53 -9.96 17.52
C ILE A 37 5.67 -11.06 18.60
N GLY A 38 6.11 -10.70 19.80
CA GLY A 38 6.13 -11.54 20.99
C GLY A 38 4.82 -11.36 21.77
N PRO A 39 4.42 -12.36 22.56
CA PRO A 39 3.08 -12.43 23.16
C PRO A 39 2.72 -11.32 24.15
N THR A 40 3.65 -10.40 24.47
CA THR A 40 3.45 -9.33 25.45
C THR A 40 3.93 -7.95 24.97
N GLY A 41 4.30 -7.78 23.70
CA GLY A 41 4.83 -6.51 23.23
C GLY A 41 3.75 -5.46 22.97
N PRO A 42 3.98 -4.19 23.32
CA PRO A 42 3.06 -3.12 22.94
C PRO A 42 2.98 -3.04 21.41
N ASN A 43 1.75 -3.05 20.91
CA ASN A 43 1.37 -2.96 19.50
C ASN A 43 2.14 -1.86 18.73
N ILE A 44 2.40 -2.02 17.42
CA ILE A 44 3.13 -1.02 16.59
C ILE A 44 2.59 0.42 16.74
N PRO A 45 1.27 0.66 16.87
CA PRO A 45 0.73 1.98 17.22
C PRO A 45 1.21 2.53 18.58
N ASN A 46 1.40 1.66 19.59
CA ASN A 46 1.97 2.02 20.90
C ASN A 46 3.49 2.23 20.83
N VAL A 47 4.20 1.49 19.98
CA VAL A 47 5.62 1.72 19.68
C VAL A 47 5.82 3.10 19.05
N LEU A 48 4.98 3.42 18.06
CA LEU A 48 4.94 4.71 17.41
C LEU A 48 4.43 5.80 18.34
N SER A 49 3.51 5.51 19.25
CA SER A 49 3.07 6.44 20.29
C SER A 49 4.18 6.76 21.28
N ASN A 50 4.99 5.78 21.67
CA ASN A 50 6.14 5.95 22.56
C ASN A 50 7.31 6.68 21.87
N LEU A 51 7.58 6.34 20.60
CA LEU A 51 8.46 7.12 19.73
C LEU A 51 7.92 8.56 19.64
N LYS A 52 6.64 8.75 19.32
CA LYS A 52 5.98 10.04 19.16
C LYS A 52 5.92 10.87 20.44
N SER A 53 5.77 10.27 21.63
CA SER A 53 5.84 11.00 22.90
C SER A 53 7.27 11.44 23.22
N GLY A 54 8.27 10.61 22.89
CA GLY A 54 9.69 10.97 23.00
C GLY A 54 10.12 12.06 22.01
N PHE A 55 9.64 11.99 20.76
CA PHE A 55 9.93 12.99 19.73
C PHE A 55 9.04 14.25 19.83
N GLY A 56 7.81 14.13 20.34
CA GLY A 56 6.88 15.25 20.53
C GLY A 56 7.34 16.24 21.60
N ALA A 57 8.16 15.79 22.54
CA ALA A 57 8.87 16.67 23.48
C ALA A 57 9.87 17.62 22.78
N LEU A 58 10.34 17.26 21.59
CA LEU A 58 11.33 18.02 20.80
C LEU A 58 10.70 18.92 19.73
N ALA A 59 9.53 18.54 19.21
CA ALA A 59 8.80 19.30 18.19
C ALA A 59 8.27 20.69 18.69
N GLY A 60 8.50 21.04 19.96
CA GLY A 60 8.04 22.27 20.59
C GLY A 60 9.14 23.19 21.15
N THR A 61 10.43 22.87 20.97
CA THR A 61 11.50 23.78 21.37
C THR A 61 11.68 24.88 20.33
N THR A 62 11.68 26.14 20.76
CA THR A 62 11.69 27.38 19.95
C THR A 62 12.88 27.57 19.01
N ASP A 63 13.80 26.60 18.91
CA ASP A 63 15.02 26.59 18.08
C ASP A 63 15.07 25.37 17.11
N ASP A 64 13.93 25.01 16.50
CA ASP A 64 13.85 23.87 15.58
C ASP A 64 14.45 24.17 14.19
N ALA A 65 15.79 24.30 14.15
CA ALA A 65 16.56 24.55 12.95
C ALA A 65 16.44 23.38 11.94
N PRO A 66 16.57 23.62 10.61
CA PRO A 66 16.49 22.57 9.59
C PRO A 66 17.43 21.37 9.83
N GLY A 67 18.59 21.61 10.44
CA GLY A 67 19.52 20.53 10.84
C GLY A 67 18.98 19.59 11.91
N ASN A 68 18.17 20.08 12.85
CA ASN A 68 17.50 19.25 13.86
C ASN A 68 16.44 18.37 13.20
N ARG A 69 15.64 18.93 12.29
CA ARG A 69 14.66 18.18 11.49
C ARG A 69 15.32 17.10 10.64
N ALA A 70 16.45 17.42 10.00
CA ALA A 70 17.25 16.45 9.24
C ALA A 70 17.71 15.27 10.12
N TRP A 71 18.18 15.57 11.34
CA TRP A 71 18.57 14.57 12.32
C TRP A 71 17.40 13.68 12.74
N VAL A 72 16.27 14.27 13.13
CA VAL A 72 15.06 13.53 13.52
C VAL A 72 14.57 12.64 12.39
N TRP A 73 14.57 13.16 11.16
CA TRP A 73 14.22 12.39 9.96
C TRP A 73 15.14 11.18 9.77
N ALA A 74 16.46 11.39 9.79
CA ALA A 74 17.45 10.33 9.56
C ALA A 74 17.37 9.24 10.64
N PHE A 75 17.21 9.65 11.90
CA PHE A 75 17.10 8.74 13.02
C PHE A 75 15.82 7.89 12.99
N LYS A 76 14.67 8.52 12.69
CA LYS A 76 13.39 7.79 12.53
C LYS A 76 13.45 6.83 11.34
N THR A 77 13.98 7.29 10.20
CA THR A 77 14.18 6.47 8.99
C THR A 77 15.00 5.21 9.30
N LEU A 78 16.13 5.39 9.99
CA LEU A 78 17.01 4.29 10.41
C LEU A 78 16.30 3.33 11.36
N SER A 79 15.58 3.86 12.35
CA SER A 79 14.89 3.05 13.36
C SER A 79 13.78 2.20 12.73
N CYS A 80 12.99 2.77 11.82
CA CYS A 80 12.00 2.04 11.03
C CYS A 80 12.66 0.95 10.19
N ALA A 81 13.72 1.28 9.44
CA ALA A 81 14.40 0.34 8.56
C ALA A 81 15.01 -0.85 9.31
N ALA A 82 15.68 -0.58 10.43
CA ALA A 82 16.26 -1.62 11.28
C ALA A 82 15.20 -2.55 11.86
N SER A 83 14.05 -1.99 12.26
CA SER A 83 12.92 -2.74 12.80
C SER A 83 12.29 -3.67 11.75
N GLU A 84 12.10 -3.20 10.52
CA GLU A 84 11.57 -4.01 9.41
C GLU A 84 12.49 -5.19 9.07
N VAL A 85 13.80 -4.95 8.97
CA VAL A 85 14.76 -6.03 8.67
C VAL A 85 14.80 -7.05 9.80
N LEU A 86 14.84 -6.61 11.05
CA LEU A 86 14.81 -7.52 12.21
C LEU A 86 13.52 -8.34 12.27
N ARG A 87 12.37 -7.74 11.94
CA ARG A 87 11.08 -8.44 11.84
C ARG A 87 11.14 -9.57 10.81
N ALA A 88 11.68 -9.29 9.63
CA ALA A 88 11.79 -10.29 8.56
C ALA A 88 12.70 -11.47 8.93
N GLU A 89 13.80 -11.22 9.67
CA GLU A 89 14.71 -12.28 10.10
C GLU A 89 14.19 -13.05 11.33
N ARG A 90 13.42 -12.39 12.21
CA ARG A 90 12.75 -13.05 13.34
C ARG A 90 11.82 -14.19 12.89
N ILE A 91 11.18 -14.05 11.72
CA ILE A 91 10.34 -15.10 11.14
C ILE A 91 11.15 -16.38 10.88
N LYS A 92 12.43 -16.25 10.52
CA LYS A 92 13.31 -17.37 10.21
C LYS A 92 14.00 -17.95 11.44
N ALA A 93 14.30 -17.10 12.43
CA ALA A 93 15.01 -17.50 13.64
C ALA A 93 14.52 -16.75 14.89
N PRO A 94 14.29 -17.44 16.03
CA PRO A 94 13.95 -16.80 17.29
C PRO A 94 14.98 -15.75 17.74
N LEU A 95 14.52 -14.77 18.53
CA LEU A 95 15.38 -13.77 19.15
C LEU A 95 16.31 -14.41 20.19
N SER A 96 17.52 -13.87 20.30
CA SER A 96 18.49 -14.28 21.31
C SER A 96 18.30 -13.49 22.61
N ALA A 97 18.87 -14.01 23.70
CA ALA A 97 18.96 -13.28 24.98
C ALA A 97 19.78 -11.98 24.90
N LYS A 98 20.55 -11.77 23.82
CA LYS A 98 21.40 -10.59 23.60
C LYS A 98 20.75 -9.56 22.68
N LYS A 99 19.46 -9.66 22.38
CA LYS A 99 18.72 -8.75 21.48
C LYS A 99 18.87 -7.27 21.90
N ASP A 100 18.76 -6.95 23.18
CA ASP A 100 18.82 -5.59 23.68
C ASP A 100 20.22 -5.00 23.47
N GLU A 101 21.25 -5.75 23.84
CA GLU A 101 22.65 -5.39 23.65
C GLU A 101 22.99 -5.19 22.17
N ALA A 102 22.44 -6.04 21.29
CA ALA A 102 22.62 -5.95 19.85
C ALA A 102 22.02 -4.65 19.28
N VAL A 103 20.80 -4.30 19.67
CA VAL A 103 20.12 -3.07 19.23
C VAL A 103 20.83 -1.82 19.75
N GLN A 104 21.29 -1.82 21.01
CA GLN A 104 22.07 -0.69 21.54
C GLN A 104 23.38 -0.49 20.77
N GLN A 105 24.11 -1.58 20.51
CA GLN A 105 25.36 -1.53 19.75
C GLN A 105 25.11 -1.03 18.32
N PHE A 106 24.05 -1.51 17.67
CA PHE A 106 23.64 -1.01 16.37
C PHE A 106 23.38 0.50 16.37
N LEU A 107 22.51 0.99 17.26
CA LEU A 107 22.17 2.42 17.32
C LEU A 107 23.40 3.28 17.62
N SER A 108 24.28 2.84 18.54
CA SER A 108 25.50 3.58 18.89
C SER A 108 26.48 3.72 17.71
N ALA A 109 26.51 2.73 16.81
CA ALA A 109 27.33 2.75 15.60
C ALA A 109 26.64 3.50 14.46
N ALA A 110 25.33 3.32 14.32
CA ALA A 110 24.55 3.76 13.17
C ALA A 110 24.15 5.24 13.20
N VAL A 111 24.03 5.86 14.38
CA VAL A 111 23.49 7.22 14.58
C VAL A 111 24.60 8.29 14.56
N GLN A 112 25.77 7.96 14.04
CA GLN A 112 26.91 8.87 13.94
C GLN A 112 26.89 9.67 12.63
N PHE A 113 25.91 10.58 12.51
CA PHE A 113 25.72 11.46 11.33
C PHE A 113 26.61 12.71 11.33
N ASP A 114 27.47 12.89 12.34
CA ASP A 114 28.29 14.10 12.48
C ASP A 114 29.17 14.35 11.25
N GLY A 115 29.09 15.56 10.70
CA GLY A 115 29.83 15.98 9.51
C GLY A 115 29.29 15.44 8.18
N ALA A 116 28.19 14.67 8.20
CA ALA A 116 27.48 14.30 6.98
C ALA A 116 26.65 15.49 6.48
N GLU A 117 26.37 15.49 5.18
CA GLU A 117 25.50 16.46 4.54
C GLU A 117 24.24 15.74 4.06
N LEU A 118 23.08 16.35 4.31
CA LEU A 118 21.82 15.87 3.78
C LEU A 118 21.60 16.52 2.41
N GLU A 119 21.60 15.68 1.38
CA GLU A 119 21.26 16.07 0.02
C GLU A 119 19.78 15.79 -0.29
N SER A 120 19.23 16.50 -1.26
CA SER A 120 17.87 16.26 -1.78
C SER A 120 17.62 14.79 -2.16
N LEU A 121 18.60 14.17 -2.81
CA LEU A 121 18.51 12.76 -3.22
C LEU A 121 18.43 11.80 -2.02
N THR A 122 18.95 12.20 -0.85
CA THR A 122 18.93 11.36 0.36
C THR A 122 17.52 11.21 0.92
N LEU A 123 16.66 12.23 0.78
CA LEU A 123 15.25 12.11 1.19
C LEU A 123 14.47 11.13 0.30
N LEU A 124 14.67 11.24 -1.02
CA LEU A 124 13.97 10.43 -2.02
C LEU A 124 14.48 8.99 -2.08
N ASN A 125 15.80 8.83 -1.96
CA ASN A 125 16.46 7.56 -2.11
C ASN A 125 17.58 7.40 -1.06
N PRO A 126 17.20 7.20 0.22
CA PRO A 126 18.15 7.06 1.32
C PRO A 126 19.12 5.89 1.10
N SER A 127 18.75 4.90 0.28
CA SER A 127 19.61 3.76 -0.02
C SER A 127 20.90 4.14 -0.77
N LEU A 128 20.90 5.23 -1.55
CA LEU A 128 22.08 5.70 -2.27
C LEU A 128 22.96 6.65 -1.43
N SER A 129 22.44 7.08 -0.27
CA SER A 129 23.14 8.04 0.57
C SER A 129 24.24 7.38 1.39
N THR A 130 25.39 8.03 1.45
CA THR A 130 26.51 7.62 2.31
C THR A 130 26.19 7.80 3.80
N LEU A 131 25.15 8.57 4.13
CA LEU A 131 24.66 8.83 5.49
C LEU A 131 24.42 7.52 6.26
N PHE A 132 23.94 6.48 5.59
CA PHE A 132 23.56 5.20 6.21
C PHE A 132 24.64 4.11 6.09
N ASN A 133 25.85 4.42 5.62
CA ASN A 133 26.91 3.41 5.45
C ASN A 133 27.33 2.75 6.76
N LYS A 134 27.39 3.52 7.86
CA LYS A 134 27.69 2.97 9.20
C LYS A 134 26.58 2.03 9.67
N ALA A 135 25.32 2.40 9.40
CA ALA A 135 24.18 1.54 9.68
C ALA A 135 24.23 0.23 8.89
N ARG A 136 24.54 0.29 7.58
CA ARG A 136 24.72 -0.91 6.74
C ARG A 136 25.79 -1.84 7.32
N ALA A 137 26.94 -1.30 7.71
CA ALA A 137 28.02 -2.09 8.30
C ALA A 137 27.65 -2.71 9.65
N ALA A 138 26.83 -2.04 10.46
CA ALA A 138 26.39 -2.51 11.78
C ALA A 138 25.22 -3.50 11.72
N LEU A 139 24.50 -3.59 10.60
CA LEU A 139 23.28 -4.39 10.47
C LEU A 139 23.53 -5.90 10.59
N GLY A 140 24.53 -6.43 9.87
CA GLY A 140 24.87 -7.86 9.93
C GLY A 140 25.24 -8.32 11.36
N PRO A 141 26.19 -7.65 12.04
CA PRO A 141 26.52 -7.93 13.44
C PRO A 141 25.32 -7.85 14.38
N MET A 142 24.42 -6.89 14.18
CA MET A 142 23.20 -6.76 14.97
C MET A 142 22.32 -8.01 14.82
N ILE A 143 22.06 -8.47 13.60
CA ILE A 143 21.14 -9.59 13.37
C ILE A 143 21.73 -10.91 13.89
N LEU A 144 23.01 -11.18 13.61
CA LEU A 144 23.70 -12.36 14.14
C LEU A 144 23.68 -12.42 15.67
N LYS A 145 23.72 -11.25 16.33
CA LYS A 145 23.68 -11.16 17.78
C LYS A 145 22.25 -11.17 18.33
N ALA A 146 21.31 -10.57 17.62
CA ALA A 146 19.91 -10.45 18.03
C ALA A 146 19.07 -11.71 17.76
N THR A 147 19.53 -12.59 16.87
CA THR A 147 18.81 -13.81 16.48
C THR A 147 19.63 -15.06 16.81
N THR A 148 18.97 -16.22 16.77
CA THR A 148 19.61 -17.54 17.00
C THR A 148 20.03 -18.24 15.71
N GLY A 149 19.73 -17.66 14.55
CA GLY A 149 20.06 -18.22 13.24
C GLY A 149 21.53 -18.02 12.88
N MET A 150 22.16 -19.04 12.30
CA MET A 150 23.59 -19.00 11.94
C MET A 150 23.86 -18.71 10.46
N ASP A 151 22.83 -18.68 9.60
CA ASP A 151 22.99 -18.49 8.17
C ASP A 151 22.11 -17.33 7.69
N LEU A 152 22.73 -16.19 7.41
CA LEU A 152 22.09 -15.00 6.85
C LEU A 152 22.71 -14.78 5.48
N GLU A 153 21.92 -14.96 4.41
CA GLU A 153 22.35 -14.60 3.06
C GLU A 153 22.58 -13.09 2.96
N VAL A 154 23.84 -12.67 3.15
CA VAL A 154 24.26 -11.26 3.27
C VAL A 154 23.85 -10.40 2.06
N THR A 155 23.81 -10.97 0.87
CA THR A 155 23.36 -10.28 -0.36
C THR A 155 21.89 -9.90 -0.32
N THR A 156 21.03 -10.74 0.28
CA THR A 156 19.60 -10.42 0.47
C THR A 156 19.38 -9.36 1.54
N LEU A 157 20.32 -9.20 2.48
CA LEU A 157 20.20 -8.27 3.59
C LEU A 157 20.32 -6.81 3.13
N ASP A 158 21.28 -6.53 2.25
CA ASP A 158 21.53 -5.17 1.77
C ASP A 158 20.38 -4.63 0.92
N GLU A 159 19.80 -5.49 0.06
CA GLU A 159 18.61 -5.16 -0.74
C GLU A 159 17.40 -4.91 0.15
N ARG A 160 17.18 -5.77 1.16
CA ARG A 160 16.10 -5.61 2.15
C ARG A 160 16.26 -4.32 2.94
N PHE A 161 17.46 -4.03 3.44
CA PHE A 161 17.72 -2.79 4.18
C PHE A 161 17.57 -1.56 3.30
N SER A 162 18.00 -1.62 2.04
CA SER A 162 17.80 -0.55 1.06
C SER A 162 16.31 -0.26 0.84
N ARG A 163 15.49 -1.30 0.72
CA ARG A 163 14.03 -1.18 0.62
C ARG A 163 13.45 -0.59 1.91
N ALA A 164 13.86 -1.11 3.06
CA ALA A 164 13.39 -0.68 4.38
C ALA A 164 13.75 0.78 4.69
N LEU A 165 14.93 1.26 4.25
CA LEU A 165 15.31 2.68 4.35
C LEU A 165 14.38 3.57 3.53
N ARG A 166 14.02 3.17 2.31
CA ARG A 166 13.06 3.93 1.48
C ARG A 166 11.70 3.96 2.17
N THR A 167 11.21 2.81 2.65
CA THR A 167 9.95 2.73 3.40
C THR A 167 9.99 3.60 4.65
N GLY A 168 11.06 3.52 5.44
CA GLY A 168 11.25 4.28 6.68
C GLY A 168 11.33 5.79 6.46
N SER A 169 11.99 6.24 5.39
CA SER A 169 12.03 7.66 5.01
C SER A 169 10.63 8.17 4.68
N ASN A 170 9.94 7.45 3.79
CA ASN A 170 8.59 7.83 3.35
C ASN A 170 7.62 7.87 4.54
N ARG A 171 7.67 6.84 5.40
CA ARG A 171 6.89 6.78 6.64
C ARG A 171 7.15 7.97 7.55
N THR A 172 8.42 8.31 7.76
CA THR A 172 8.81 9.43 8.62
C THR A 172 8.27 10.76 8.09
N LEU A 173 8.41 10.99 6.78
CA LEU A 173 7.87 12.19 6.12
C LEU A 173 6.34 12.22 6.13
N CYS A 174 5.68 11.06 6.05
CA CYS A 174 4.22 10.91 6.17
C CYS A 174 3.68 11.22 7.57
N GLU A 175 4.42 10.86 8.62
CA GLU A 175 3.94 10.96 10.01
C GLU A 175 3.66 12.41 10.42
N ASP A 176 4.51 13.33 9.97
CA ASP A 176 4.35 14.77 10.22
C ASP A 176 4.84 15.61 9.03
N PRO A 177 4.05 15.72 7.95
CA PRO A 177 4.51 16.39 6.75
C PRO A 177 4.59 17.90 6.93
N GLU A 178 3.86 18.50 7.88
CA GLU A 178 4.01 19.93 8.18
C GLU A 178 5.34 20.21 8.87
N TYR A 179 5.72 19.35 9.82
CA TYR A 179 7.03 19.41 10.47
C TYR A 179 8.17 19.22 9.46
N PHE A 180 8.08 18.23 8.56
CA PHE A 180 9.16 18.00 7.58
C PHE A 180 9.10 18.88 6.33
N ARG A 181 8.04 19.68 6.13
CA ARG A 181 7.89 20.56 4.95
C ARG A 181 9.08 21.49 4.74
N THR A 182 9.61 22.09 5.82
CA THR A 182 10.79 22.98 5.74
C THR A 182 12.04 22.25 5.26
N LEU A 183 12.16 20.96 5.59
CA LEU A 183 13.26 20.11 5.13
C LEU A 183 13.12 19.80 3.63
N GLU A 184 11.91 19.44 3.19
CA GLU A 184 11.59 19.20 1.78
C GLU A 184 11.80 20.48 0.96
N ASP A 185 11.27 21.61 1.41
CA ASP A 185 11.38 22.91 0.73
C ASP A 185 12.84 23.38 0.61
N GLY A 186 13.63 23.23 1.69
CA GLY A 186 15.04 23.63 1.73
C GLY A 186 15.96 22.80 0.83
N LEU A 187 15.65 21.51 0.64
CA LEU A 187 16.49 20.60 -0.14
C LEU A 187 16.08 20.53 -1.62
N THR A 188 14.80 20.67 -1.93
CA THR A 188 14.28 20.45 -3.28
C THR A 188 14.40 21.68 -4.20
N GLY A 189 14.34 22.91 -3.68
CA GLY A 189 14.49 24.13 -4.48
C GLY A 189 13.52 24.25 -5.67
N LEU A 190 13.82 25.08 -6.68
CA LEU A 190 12.99 25.30 -7.88
C LEU A 190 12.99 24.12 -8.87
N ALA A 191 14.04 23.29 -8.88
CA ALA A 191 14.07 22.02 -9.62
C ALA A 191 13.34 20.88 -8.87
N GLY A 192 12.77 21.21 -7.71
CA GLY A 192 12.23 20.30 -6.73
C GLY A 192 10.86 19.73 -7.03
N GLU A 193 10.15 20.23 -8.05
CA GLU A 193 8.76 19.85 -8.27
C GLU A 193 8.60 18.37 -8.61
N SER A 194 9.52 17.80 -9.42
CA SER A 194 9.51 16.36 -9.67
C SER A 194 9.83 15.55 -8.41
N ALA A 195 10.78 16.01 -7.59
CA ALA A 195 11.11 15.38 -6.32
C ALA A 195 9.95 15.42 -5.33
N ARG A 196 9.23 16.55 -5.25
CA ARG A 196 8.04 16.72 -4.41
C ARG A 196 6.92 15.80 -4.88
N ARG A 197 6.65 15.77 -6.19
CA ARG A 197 5.71 14.82 -6.80
C ARG A 197 6.05 13.38 -6.44
N ASP A 198 7.30 12.98 -6.59
CA ASP A 198 7.75 11.63 -6.24
C ASP A 198 7.58 11.34 -4.75
N GLY A 199 7.86 12.31 -3.89
CA GLY A 199 7.58 12.26 -2.46
C GLY A 199 6.09 12.07 -2.17
N HIS A 200 5.19 12.84 -2.79
CA HIS A 200 3.74 12.69 -2.63
C HIS A 200 3.26 11.30 -3.05
N TRP A 201 3.73 10.79 -4.20
CA TRP A 201 3.40 9.43 -4.64
C TRP A 201 3.91 8.37 -3.68
N ALA A 202 5.15 8.52 -3.19
CA ALA A 202 5.75 7.59 -2.26
C ALA A 202 5.00 7.57 -0.91
N ARG A 203 4.54 8.74 -0.45
CA ARG A 203 3.69 8.85 0.74
C ARG A 203 2.35 8.14 0.57
N HIS A 204 1.67 8.39 -0.55
CA HIS A 204 0.39 7.73 -0.85
C HIS A 204 0.57 6.21 -0.96
N ALA A 205 1.61 5.77 -1.65
CA ALA A 205 1.95 4.36 -1.79
C ALA A 205 2.25 3.67 -0.45
N HIS A 206 2.91 4.38 0.48
CA HIS A 206 3.15 3.89 1.83
C HIS A 206 1.83 3.72 2.59
N TRP A 207 0.94 4.72 2.55
CA TRP A 207 -0.37 4.61 3.17
C TRP A 207 -1.17 3.41 2.64
N ILE A 208 -1.21 3.21 1.32
CA ILE A 208 -1.87 2.04 0.70
C ILE A 208 -1.26 0.73 1.23
N SER A 209 0.07 0.62 1.24
CA SER A 209 0.77 -0.59 1.69
C SER A 209 0.53 -0.87 3.18
N HIS A 210 0.45 0.18 4.00
CA HIS A 210 0.15 0.08 5.43
C HIS A 210 -1.23 -0.53 5.69
N GLN A 211 -2.24 -0.23 4.85
CA GLN A 211 -3.59 -0.80 4.96
C GLN A 211 -3.63 -2.33 4.73
N PHE A 212 -2.58 -2.91 4.15
CA PHE A 212 -2.46 -4.35 3.89
C PHE A 212 -1.51 -5.06 4.86
N THR A 213 -0.34 -4.47 5.11
CA THR A 213 0.79 -5.11 5.82
C THR A 213 0.77 -4.93 7.33
N ASP A 214 0.15 -3.85 7.82
CA ASP A 214 0.22 -3.45 9.23
C ASP A 214 -1.16 -3.21 9.86
N ALA A 215 -2.11 -2.66 9.09
CA ALA A 215 -3.45 -2.38 9.62
C ALA A 215 -4.17 -3.68 10.00
N PRO A 216 -4.78 -3.75 11.19
CA PRO A 216 -5.47 -4.95 11.64
C PRO A 216 -6.62 -5.29 10.69
N THR A 217 -6.82 -6.59 10.49
CA THR A 217 -7.96 -7.11 9.73
C THR A 217 -9.24 -6.75 10.48
N PHE A 218 -10.30 -6.38 9.75
CA PHE A 218 -11.60 -6.10 10.36
C PHE A 218 -12.10 -7.33 11.12
N SER A 219 -12.11 -7.23 12.45
CA SER A 219 -12.60 -8.25 13.37
C SER A 219 -13.60 -7.60 14.33
N PRO A 220 -14.67 -8.30 14.72
CA PRO A 220 -15.55 -7.83 15.78
C PRO A 220 -14.88 -7.74 17.16
N ASP A 221 -13.73 -8.41 17.34
CA ASP A 221 -12.88 -8.23 18.51
C ASP A 221 -11.97 -7.01 18.29
N GLU A 222 -12.17 -5.94 19.06
CA GLU A 222 -11.38 -4.70 18.99
C GLU A 222 -9.90 -4.91 19.35
N ASP A 223 -9.58 -6.02 20.02
CA ASP A 223 -8.21 -6.43 20.38
C ASP A 223 -7.51 -7.22 19.25
N GLU A 224 -8.15 -7.43 18.10
CA GLU A 224 -7.54 -8.13 16.98
C GLU A 224 -6.43 -7.29 16.33
N ILE A 225 -5.21 -7.83 16.36
CA ILE A 225 -4.01 -7.16 15.83
C ILE A 225 -3.45 -7.81 14.56
N ILE A 226 -4.11 -8.85 14.04
CA ILE A 226 -3.60 -9.61 12.89
C ILE A 226 -3.75 -8.79 11.60
N PRO A 227 -2.66 -8.44 10.90
CA PRO A 227 -2.74 -7.68 9.66
C PRO A 227 -3.27 -8.55 8.51
N LEU A 228 -3.91 -7.91 7.53
CA LEU A 228 -4.55 -8.61 6.41
C LEU A 228 -3.56 -9.48 5.64
N GLU A 229 -2.34 -9.01 5.40
CA GLU A 229 -1.27 -9.77 4.72
C GLU A 229 -1.05 -11.17 5.31
N SER A 230 -1.17 -11.32 6.63
CA SER A 230 -0.89 -12.59 7.31
C SER A 230 -1.94 -13.68 7.06
N VAL A 231 -3.17 -13.27 6.73
CA VAL A 231 -4.32 -14.15 6.55
C VAL A 231 -4.87 -14.13 5.12
N TYR A 232 -4.31 -13.25 4.28
CA TYR A 232 -4.77 -13.07 2.91
C TYR A 232 -4.65 -14.37 2.10
N LEU A 233 -5.68 -14.60 1.29
CA LEU A 233 -5.71 -15.66 0.29
C LEU A 233 -5.91 -15.01 -1.07
N PRO A 234 -5.03 -15.31 -2.06
CA PRO A 234 -5.26 -14.91 -3.43
C PRO A 234 -6.62 -15.42 -3.92
N SER A 235 -7.46 -14.47 -4.33
CA SER A 235 -8.80 -14.77 -4.84
C SER A 235 -8.73 -15.35 -6.24
N ARG A 236 -9.63 -16.28 -6.52
CA ARG A 236 -9.95 -16.70 -7.89
C ARG A 236 -10.98 -15.73 -8.48
N CYS A 237 -11.10 -15.70 -9.80
CA CYS A 237 -12.16 -14.98 -10.47
C CYS A 237 -12.74 -15.75 -11.65
N PHE A 238 -13.88 -15.26 -12.12
CA PHE A 238 -14.40 -15.64 -13.41
C PHE A 238 -14.99 -14.45 -14.18
N TRP A 239 -14.93 -14.50 -15.50
CA TRP A 239 -15.53 -13.49 -16.39
C TRP A 239 -16.20 -14.17 -17.59
N HIS A 240 -16.92 -13.37 -18.37
CA HIS A 240 -17.69 -13.86 -19.50
C HIS A 240 -17.28 -13.19 -20.80
N ASP A 241 -17.03 -14.01 -21.80
CA ASP A 241 -16.85 -13.59 -23.18
C ASP A 241 -18.06 -13.99 -24.00
N THR A 242 -18.51 -13.12 -24.90
CA THR A 242 -19.59 -13.45 -25.85
C THR A 242 -19.03 -13.42 -27.26
N ILE A 243 -19.08 -14.56 -27.95
CA ILE A 243 -18.59 -14.72 -29.31
C ILE A 243 -19.77 -14.94 -30.23
N LYS A 244 -19.75 -14.28 -31.38
CA LYS A 244 -20.71 -14.47 -32.46
C LYS A 244 -20.31 -15.72 -33.25
N ILE A 245 -21.22 -16.69 -33.34
CA ILE A 245 -20.99 -17.95 -34.06
C ILE A 245 -22.13 -18.13 -35.05
N GLU A 246 -21.80 -18.41 -36.31
CA GLU A 246 -22.76 -18.85 -37.32
C GLU A 246 -23.12 -20.31 -37.06
N ASP A 247 -24.40 -20.63 -37.02
CA ASP A 247 -24.84 -22.02 -36.95
C ASP A 247 -24.85 -22.71 -38.33
N GLU A 248 -25.19 -24.00 -38.35
CA GLU A 248 -25.21 -24.83 -39.57
C GLU A 248 -26.23 -24.34 -40.63
N ASP A 249 -27.25 -23.58 -40.21
CA ASP A 249 -28.26 -22.95 -41.07
C ASP A 249 -27.85 -21.52 -41.51
N GLY A 250 -26.69 -21.03 -41.07
CA GLY A 250 -26.19 -19.68 -41.33
C GLY A 250 -26.83 -18.60 -40.43
N GLU A 251 -27.54 -18.99 -39.37
CA GLU A 251 -28.07 -18.02 -38.40
C GLU A 251 -27.00 -17.60 -37.39
N GLU A 252 -26.89 -16.29 -37.18
CA GLU A 252 -25.93 -15.70 -36.24
C GLU A 252 -26.43 -15.85 -34.79
N LYS A 253 -25.76 -16.71 -34.01
CA LYS A 253 -26.06 -16.92 -32.58
C LYS A 253 -24.91 -16.42 -31.70
N TRP A 254 -25.26 -15.67 -30.67
CA TRP A 254 -24.31 -15.25 -29.64
C TRP A 254 -24.15 -16.38 -28.62
N GLN A 255 -22.90 -16.83 -28.41
CA GLN A 255 -22.57 -17.83 -27.39
C GLN A 255 -21.72 -17.20 -26.31
N THR A 256 -22.05 -17.47 -25.05
CA THR A 256 -21.33 -16.98 -23.88
C THR A 256 -20.50 -18.09 -23.25
N TYR A 257 -19.22 -17.80 -23.03
CA TYR A 257 -18.25 -18.66 -22.37
C TYR A 257 -17.87 -18.05 -21.02
N ALA A 258 -17.74 -18.89 -19.99
CA ALA A 258 -17.15 -18.45 -18.73
C ALA A 258 -15.69 -18.88 -18.67
N HIS A 259 -14.85 -18.02 -18.10
CA HIS A 259 -13.42 -18.27 -17.91
C HIS A 259 -13.12 -18.20 -16.42
N VAL A 260 -12.31 -19.12 -15.91
CA VAL A 260 -11.89 -19.17 -14.50
C VAL A 260 -10.37 -19.02 -14.44
N ALA A 261 -9.89 -18.14 -13.56
CA ALA A 261 -8.45 -17.89 -13.37
C ALA A 261 -8.14 -17.33 -11.97
N ASP A 262 -6.85 -17.10 -11.70
CA ASP A 262 -6.39 -16.30 -10.57
C ASP A 262 -6.69 -14.81 -10.80
N LEU A 263 -7.29 -14.14 -9.80
CA LEU A 263 -7.73 -12.76 -9.93
C LEU A 263 -6.57 -11.77 -10.04
N HIS A 264 -5.50 -11.97 -9.28
CA HIS A 264 -4.33 -11.08 -9.31
C HIS A 264 -3.64 -11.15 -10.66
N LYS A 265 -3.38 -12.37 -11.15
CA LYS A 265 -2.80 -12.59 -12.47
C LYS A 265 -3.65 -11.97 -13.56
N THR A 266 -4.96 -12.22 -13.56
CA THR A 266 -5.89 -11.66 -14.56
C THR A 266 -5.89 -10.13 -14.52
N ALA A 267 -5.84 -9.52 -13.34
CA ALA A 267 -5.77 -8.08 -13.19
C ALA A 267 -4.42 -7.50 -13.66
N VAL A 268 -3.29 -8.17 -13.42
CA VAL A 268 -1.97 -7.77 -13.95
C VAL A 268 -1.92 -7.90 -15.47
N ASP A 269 -2.48 -8.98 -16.03
CA ASP A 269 -2.57 -9.19 -17.47
C ASP A 269 -3.39 -8.08 -18.12
N TRP A 270 -4.51 -7.68 -17.51
CA TRP A 270 -5.30 -6.52 -17.95
C TRP A 270 -4.52 -5.19 -17.91
N LEU A 271 -3.70 -4.96 -16.88
CA LEU A 271 -2.84 -3.76 -16.81
C LEU A 271 -1.86 -3.68 -18.00
N SER A 272 -1.51 -4.82 -18.58
CA SER A 272 -0.57 -4.96 -19.70
C SER A 272 -1.22 -4.80 -21.08
N CYS A 273 -2.56 -4.78 -21.17
CA CYS A 273 -3.29 -4.54 -22.42
C CYS A 273 -3.12 -3.11 -22.95
N ASP A 274 -3.86 -2.68 -23.97
CA ASP A 274 -3.87 -1.27 -24.39
C ASP A 274 -4.87 -0.45 -23.56
N ALA A 275 -4.41 0.61 -22.90
CA ALA A 275 -5.25 1.49 -22.09
C ALA A 275 -6.18 2.38 -22.94
N GLN A 276 -5.93 2.57 -24.23
CA GLN A 276 -6.83 3.35 -25.09
C GLN A 276 -8.13 2.59 -25.36
N HIS A 277 -8.04 1.26 -25.45
CA HIS A 277 -9.17 0.39 -25.75
C HIS A 277 -9.84 -0.14 -24.47
N ASP A 278 -9.04 -0.53 -23.47
CA ASP A 278 -9.51 -1.17 -22.24
C ASP A 278 -9.06 -0.44 -20.95
N PRO A 279 -9.42 0.85 -20.76
CA PRO A 279 -8.97 1.62 -19.59
C PRO A 279 -9.67 1.26 -18.28
N LEU A 280 -10.77 0.50 -18.32
CA LEU A 280 -11.66 0.27 -17.19
C LEU A 280 -11.87 -1.23 -16.94
N CYS A 281 -11.58 -1.68 -15.72
CA CYS A 281 -11.88 -3.01 -15.21
C CYS A 281 -12.85 -2.90 -14.05
N VAL A 282 -13.85 -3.79 -14.00
CA VAL A 282 -14.83 -3.83 -12.92
C VAL A 282 -14.70 -5.15 -12.18
N VAL A 283 -14.39 -5.10 -10.89
CA VAL A 283 -14.29 -6.30 -10.04
C VAL A 283 -15.53 -6.38 -9.17
N THR A 284 -16.24 -7.49 -9.24
CA THR A 284 -17.54 -7.63 -8.57
C THR A 284 -17.59 -8.86 -7.69
N GLY A 285 -18.42 -8.80 -6.66
CA GLY A 285 -18.59 -9.94 -5.75
C GLY A 285 -19.65 -9.69 -4.70
N GLY A 286 -20.15 -10.77 -4.11
CA GLY A 286 -21.12 -10.71 -3.01
C GLY A 286 -20.55 -10.02 -1.76
N PRO A 287 -21.40 -9.70 -0.77
CA PRO A 287 -20.92 -9.28 0.56
C PRO A 287 -19.97 -10.32 1.14
N GLY A 288 -18.86 -9.87 1.74
CA GLY A 288 -17.85 -10.76 2.32
C GLY A 288 -17.01 -11.57 1.32
N SER A 289 -17.12 -11.33 0.01
CA SER A 289 -16.30 -12.01 -1.02
C SER A 289 -14.81 -11.60 -1.03
N GLY A 290 -14.41 -10.61 -0.23
CA GLY A 290 -13.02 -10.15 -0.16
C GLY A 290 -12.64 -9.05 -1.15
N LYS A 291 -13.60 -8.31 -1.73
CA LYS A 291 -13.34 -7.19 -2.65
C LYS A 291 -12.32 -6.18 -2.12
N SER A 292 -12.59 -5.59 -0.96
CA SER A 292 -11.70 -4.59 -0.36
C SER A 292 -10.35 -5.19 0.07
N SER A 293 -10.34 -6.45 0.48
CA SER A 293 -9.09 -7.17 0.77
C SER A 293 -8.24 -7.34 -0.49
N PHE A 294 -8.86 -7.76 -1.60
CA PHE A 294 -8.22 -7.84 -2.91
C PHE A 294 -7.72 -6.45 -3.37
N ALA A 295 -8.54 -5.40 -3.24
CA ALA A 295 -8.15 -4.04 -3.63
C ALA A 295 -6.86 -3.61 -2.93
N ARG A 296 -6.76 -3.81 -1.60
CA ARG A 296 -5.58 -3.45 -0.81
C ARG A 296 -4.36 -4.30 -1.18
N ALA A 297 -4.54 -5.62 -1.29
CA ALA A 297 -3.48 -6.55 -1.67
C ALA A 297 -2.93 -6.25 -3.07
N PHE A 298 -3.82 -6.11 -4.06
CA PHE A 298 -3.47 -5.79 -5.43
C PHE A 298 -2.81 -4.42 -5.56
N ALA A 299 -3.33 -3.40 -4.88
CA ALA A 299 -2.71 -2.08 -4.86
C ALA A 299 -1.28 -2.13 -4.30
N HIS A 300 -1.07 -2.86 -3.20
CA HIS A 300 0.24 -3.08 -2.61
C HIS A 300 1.19 -3.78 -3.59
N GLU A 301 0.76 -4.87 -4.23
CA GLU A 301 1.57 -5.61 -5.21
C GLU A 301 1.97 -4.75 -6.42
N VAL A 302 1.04 -3.97 -6.97
CA VAL A 302 1.31 -3.06 -8.09
C VAL A 302 2.32 -1.98 -7.69
N ILE A 303 2.23 -1.46 -6.45
CA ILE A 303 3.20 -0.51 -5.89
C ILE A 303 4.58 -1.17 -5.77
N GLN A 304 4.66 -2.41 -5.25
CA GLN A 304 5.93 -3.13 -5.11
C GLN A 304 6.57 -3.45 -6.47
N GLY A 305 5.76 -3.73 -7.49
CA GLY A 305 6.22 -3.90 -8.88
C GLY A 305 6.83 -2.62 -9.46
N GLY A 306 6.43 -1.45 -8.96
CA GLY A 306 7.04 -0.16 -9.27
C GLY A 306 6.77 0.36 -10.69
N THR A 307 5.92 -0.32 -11.46
CA THR A 307 5.57 0.02 -12.85
C THR A 307 4.45 1.06 -12.95
N PHE A 308 3.55 1.13 -11.98
CA PHE A 308 2.44 2.09 -11.95
C PHE A 308 2.54 3.03 -10.75
N ARG A 309 1.98 4.24 -10.91
CA ARG A 309 1.50 5.05 -9.79
C ARG A 309 0.10 4.59 -9.41
N VAL A 310 -0.15 4.30 -8.14
CA VAL A 310 -1.47 3.81 -7.69
C VAL A 310 -2.20 4.91 -6.94
N LEU A 311 -3.40 5.25 -7.38
CA LEU A 311 -4.37 6.10 -6.69
C LEU A 311 -5.47 5.22 -6.10
N PHE A 312 -5.38 4.94 -4.81
CA PHE A 312 -6.44 4.23 -4.09
C PHE A 312 -7.48 5.21 -3.55
N ILE A 313 -8.75 4.97 -3.88
CA ILE A 313 -9.90 5.83 -3.57
C ILE A 313 -10.97 4.98 -2.88
N GLN A 314 -11.23 5.30 -1.61
CA GLN A 314 -12.32 4.69 -0.86
C GLN A 314 -13.60 5.51 -1.10
N LEU A 315 -14.52 4.96 -1.89
CA LEU A 315 -15.71 5.67 -2.36
C LEU A 315 -16.62 6.14 -1.23
N GLN A 316 -16.68 5.41 -0.11
CA GLN A 316 -17.43 5.78 1.10
C GLN A 316 -17.00 7.13 1.72
N HIS A 317 -15.79 7.60 1.40
CA HIS A 317 -15.22 8.87 1.89
C HIS A 317 -15.20 9.95 0.80
N MET A 318 -15.70 9.64 -0.39
CA MET A 318 -15.75 10.56 -1.52
C MET A 318 -17.12 11.24 -1.58
N THR A 319 -17.13 12.55 -1.74
CA THR A 319 -18.37 13.31 -2.04
C THR A 319 -18.44 13.56 -3.53
N LEU A 320 -19.50 13.07 -4.19
CA LEU A 320 -19.74 13.32 -5.61
C LEU A 320 -20.46 14.67 -5.79
N SER A 321 -19.90 15.56 -6.62
CA SER A 321 -20.45 16.89 -6.90
C SER A 321 -20.81 17.12 -8.38
N GLY A 322 -20.65 16.09 -9.22
CA GLY A 322 -21.04 16.09 -10.63
C GLY A 322 -19.87 16.20 -11.61
N SER A 323 -18.68 16.59 -11.14
CA SER A 323 -17.42 16.55 -11.88
C SER A 323 -16.50 15.52 -11.24
N LEU A 324 -16.44 14.30 -11.81
CA LEU A 324 -15.62 13.23 -11.24
C LEU A 324 -14.14 13.62 -11.15
N HIS A 325 -13.64 14.39 -12.12
CA HIS A 325 -12.29 14.94 -12.09
C HIS A 325 -12.05 15.74 -10.80
N ASP A 326 -12.92 16.72 -10.52
CA ASP A 326 -12.77 17.61 -9.37
C ASP A 326 -13.05 16.89 -8.06
N ASP A 327 -13.95 15.91 -8.07
CA ASP A 327 -14.24 15.07 -6.92
C ASP A 327 -13.01 14.23 -6.53
N ILE A 328 -12.28 13.66 -7.50
CA ILE A 328 -11.04 12.92 -7.27
C ILE A 328 -9.95 13.86 -6.77
N VAL A 329 -9.73 14.99 -7.44
CA VAL A 329 -8.73 15.99 -7.01
C VAL A 329 -8.99 16.44 -5.58
N ARG A 330 -10.24 16.75 -5.25
CA ARG A 330 -10.64 17.14 -3.89
C ARG A 330 -10.46 16.00 -2.88
N TYR A 331 -10.72 14.75 -3.27
CA TYR A 331 -10.53 13.59 -2.41
C TYR A 331 -9.05 13.38 -2.08
N VAL A 332 -8.16 13.46 -3.08
CA VAL A 332 -6.72 13.24 -2.87
C VAL A 332 -6.03 14.46 -2.26
N ASP A 333 -6.50 15.68 -2.51
CA ASP A 333 -5.91 16.90 -1.93
C ASP A 333 -6.19 17.00 -0.43
N ARG A 334 -7.35 16.49 0.01
CA ARG A 334 -7.67 16.40 1.43
C ARG A 334 -6.79 15.34 2.08
N ARG A 335 -6.10 15.72 3.16
CA ARG A 335 -5.83 14.74 4.23
C ARG A 335 -7.17 14.34 4.80
N ASP A 336 -7.58 13.12 4.52
CA ASP A 336 -8.86 12.63 5.03
C ASP A 336 -8.77 12.45 6.55
N THR A 337 -9.18 13.44 7.32
CA THR A 337 -9.28 13.32 8.78
C THR A 337 -10.53 12.54 9.22
N ALA A 338 -11.44 12.19 8.29
CA ALA A 338 -12.66 11.45 8.60
C ALA A 338 -12.40 9.95 8.87
N THR A 339 -11.29 9.41 8.38
CA THR A 339 -10.75 8.08 8.77
C THR A 339 -9.94 8.14 10.09
N GLY A 340 -10.09 9.22 10.86
CA GLY A 340 -9.40 9.47 12.13
C GLY A 340 -8.05 10.15 11.95
N LYS A 341 -7.21 10.12 13.00
CA LYS A 341 -5.84 10.67 12.98
C LYS A 341 -4.87 9.93 12.01
N HIS A 342 -5.39 8.96 11.24
CA HIS A 342 -4.67 8.05 10.33
C HIS A 342 -5.13 8.18 8.86
N GLY A 343 -5.66 9.35 8.52
CA GLY A 343 -6.10 9.71 7.17
C GLY A 343 -5.14 9.38 6.04
N SER A 344 -5.69 9.30 4.82
CA SER A 344 -4.88 9.37 3.61
C SER A 344 -3.91 10.57 3.72
N PRO A 345 -2.60 10.40 3.43
CA PRO A 345 -1.59 11.44 3.60
C PRO A 345 -1.82 12.64 2.68
N GLY A 346 -2.72 12.49 1.71
CA GLY A 346 -3.03 13.47 0.69
C GLY A 346 -1.92 13.58 -0.36
N ILE A 347 -2.32 14.01 -1.55
CA ILE A 347 -1.45 14.37 -2.65
C ILE A 347 -1.69 15.86 -2.90
N ALA A 348 -0.76 16.72 -2.45
CA ALA A 348 -0.89 18.17 -2.64
C ALA A 348 -0.51 18.52 -4.07
N GLY A 349 -1.52 18.54 -4.94
CA GLY A 349 -1.38 18.71 -6.38
C GLY A 349 -2.41 17.89 -7.13
N ASN A 350 -2.46 18.05 -8.45
CA ASN A 350 -3.37 17.30 -9.30
C ASN A 350 -2.64 16.11 -9.92
N PRO A 351 -2.96 14.85 -9.53
CA PRO A 351 -2.35 13.67 -10.11
C PRO A 351 -2.53 13.58 -11.64
N PHE A 352 -3.62 14.15 -12.18
CA PHE A 352 -3.89 14.15 -13.62
C PHE A 352 -2.97 15.10 -14.38
N ASP A 353 -2.57 16.22 -13.78
CA ASP A 353 -1.59 17.13 -14.39
C ASP A 353 -0.18 16.55 -14.32
N TRP A 354 0.17 15.95 -13.18
CA TRP A 354 1.45 15.29 -12.99
C TRP A 354 1.70 14.14 -13.94
N ARG A 355 0.65 13.35 -14.24
CA ARG A 355 0.67 12.25 -15.20
C ARG A 355 1.23 12.64 -16.57
N LYS A 356 0.98 13.86 -17.06
CA LYS A 356 1.44 14.30 -18.38
C LYS A 356 2.97 14.34 -18.51
N THR A 357 3.67 14.42 -17.38
CA THR A 357 5.13 14.52 -17.31
C THR A 357 5.74 13.43 -16.41
N ASP A 358 4.96 12.41 -16.05
CA ASP A 358 5.43 11.24 -15.30
C ASP A 358 5.73 10.11 -16.29
N GLU A 359 6.79 9.35 -16.06
CA GLU A 359 7.17 8.21 -16.90
C GLU A 359 6.28 7.00 -16.63
N LYS A 360 5.62 6.95 -15.46
CA LYS A 360 4.82 5.82 -15.01
C LYS A 360 3.33 6.02 -15.29
N PRO A 361 2.64 5.00 -15.84
CA PRO A 361 1.18 5.02 -15.94
C PRO A 361 0.51 5.09 -14.57
N VAL A 362 -0.72 5.60 -14.54
CA VAL A 362 -1.53 5.74 -13.32
C VAL A 362 -2.61 4.66 -13.29
N LEU A 363 -2.73 3.95 -12.18
CA LEU A 363 -3.84 3.05 -11.88
C LEU A 363 -4.69 3.67 -10.77
N MET A 364 -5.96 3.96 -11.06
CA MET A 364 -6.96 4.33 -10.06
C MET A 364 -7.68 3.08 -9.59
N ILE A 365 -7.82 2.89 -8.28
CA ILE A 365 -8.57 1.79 -7.66
C ILE A 365 -9.68 2.40 -6.81
N PHE A 366 -10.93 2.17 -7.19
CA PHE A 366 -12.12 2.65 -6.49
C PHE A 366 -12.74 1.49 -5.71
N ASP A 367 -12.62 1.53 -4.39
CA ASP A 367 -13.16 0.51 -3.48
C ASP A 367 -14.48 0.99 -2.84
N GLY A 368 -15.44 0.09 -2.67
CA GLY A 368 -16.72 0.36 -2.01
C GLY A 368 -17.81 0.99 -2.89
N LEU A 369 -17.97 0.56 -4.15
CA LEU A 369 -19.01 1.12 -5.03
C LEU A 369 -20.43 0.96 -4.48
N ASP A 370 -20.70 -0.17 -3.82
CA ASP A 370 -21.98 -0.44 -3.17
C ASP A 370 -22.22 0.39 -1.91
N GLU A 371 -21.19 1.06 -1.38
CA GLU A 371 -21.26 1.87 -0.16
C GLU A 371 -21.61 3.34 -0.44
N LEU A 372 -21.71 3.73 -1.72
CA LEU A 372 -22.12 5.08 -2.13
C LEU A 372 -23.59 5.39 -1.80
N SER A 373 -24.40 4.40 -1.40
CA SER A 373 -25.82 4.57 -1.10
C SER A 373 -26.25 3.79 0.13
N THR A 374 -27.05 4.43 0.99
CA THR A 374 -27.69 3.77 2.13
C THR A 374 -28.92 2.93 1.75
N LYS A 375 -29.37 2.98 0.48
CA LYS A 375 -30.49 2.21 -0.07
C LYS A 375 -30.04 1.43 -1.30
N GLU A 376 -30.46 0.17 -1.42
CA GLU A 376 -30.04 -0.72 -2.52
C GLU A 376 -30.43 -0.19 -3.91
N GLU A 377 -31.60 0.46 -4.06
CA GLU A 377 -32.05 1.07 -5.32
C GLU A 377 -31.19 2.27 -5.77
N ASP A 378 -30.61 3.01 -4.82
CA ASP A 378 -29.71 4.12 -5.14
C ASP A 378 -28.31 3.62 -5.55
N GLY A 379 -27.94 2.39 -5.18
CA GLY A 379 -26.63 1.80 -5.43
C GLY A 379 -26.37 1.48 -6.90
N GLU A 380 -27.37 0.95 -7.60
CA GLU A 380 -27.28 0.71 -9.06
C GLU A 380 -27.17 2.04 -9.83
N ARG A 381 -27.96 3.05 -9.43
CA ARG A 381 -27.88 4.39 -10.05
C ARG A 381 -26.50 5.00 -9.85
N ASN A 382 -25.98 4.99 -8.63
CA ASN A 382 -24.67 5.57 -8.30
C ASN A 382 -23.54 4.80 -9.01
N ALA A 383 -23.63 3.47 -9.08
CA ALA A 383 -22.70 2.64 -9.85
C ALA A 383 -22.70 3.03 -11.34
N ARG A 384 -23.88 3.17 -11.93
CA ARG A 384 -24.04 3.61 -13.33
C ARG A 384 -23.47 4.99 -13.58
N GLU A 385 -23.78 5.95 -12.72
CA GLU A 385 -23.27 7.33 -12.84
C GLU A 385 -21.75 7.37 -12.72
N LEU A 386 -21.16 6.64 -11.78
CA LEU A 386 -19.71 6.58 -11.63
C LEU A 386 -19.03 5.90 -12.83
N LEU A 387 -19.52 4.73 -13.28
CA LEU A 387 -18.91 4.02 -14.41
C LEU A 387 -18.99 4.84 -15.71
N LEU A 388 -20.12 5.53 -15.94
CA LEU A 388 -20.26 6.43 -17.08
C LEU A 388 -19.30 7.63 -16.96
N ALA A 389 -19.22 8.25 -15.79
CA ALA A 389 -18.31 9.37 -15.55
C ALA A 389 -16.84 8.95 -15.71
N LEU A 390 -16.46 7.75 -15.26
CA LEU A 390 -15.12 7.20 -15.46
C LEU A 390 -14.83 6.97 -16.94
N LYS A 391 -15.74 6.36 -17.69
CA LYS A 391 -15.58 6.16 -19.14
C LYS A 391 -15.37 7.48 -19.86
N LEU A 392 -16.16 8.50 -19.52
CA LEU A 392 -16.05 9.86 -20.08
C LEU A 392 -14.78 10.59 -19.64
N LEU A 393 -14.26 10.31 -18.43
CA LEU A 393 -13.02 10.88 -17.92
C LEU A 393 -11.78 10.24 -18.55
N LEU A 394 -11.76 8.91 -18.68
CA LEU A 394 -10.58 8.16 -19.13
C LEU A 394 -10.28 8.37 -20.61
N SER A 395 -11.31 8.51 -21.46
CA SER A 395 -11.13 8.70 -22.90
C SER A 395 -10.27 9.94 -23.26
N PRO A 396 -10.58 11.17 -22.80
CA PRO A 396 -9.75 12.33 -23.08
C PRO A 396 -8.40 12.27 -22.36
N LEU A 397 -8.32 11.66 -21.17
CA LEU A 397 -7.03 11.49 -20.49
C LEU A 397 -6.11 10.57 -21.29
N ASN A 398 -6.58 9.43 -21.81
CA ASN A 398 -5.75 8.52 -22.59
C ASN A 398 -5.44 9.00 -24.03
N ALA A 399 -5.99 10.13 -24.45
CA ALA A 399 -5.60 10.78 -25.70
C ALA A 399 -4.29 11.58 -25.58
N ASP A 400 -3.87 11.96 -24.37
CA ASP A 400 -2.68 12.77 -24.11
C ASP A 400 -1.93 12.32 -22.83
N GLY A 401 -0.61 12.19 -22.89
CA GLY A 401 0.24 11.79 -21.77
C GLY A 401 0.26 10.29 -21.44
N THR A 402 0.87 9.94 -20.31
CA THR A 402 1.17 8.56 -19.90
C THR A 402 -0.09 7.77 -19.54
N PRO A 403 -0.31 6.51 -19.96
CA PRO A 403 -1.60 5.82 -19.79
C PRO A 403 -2.22 5.88 -18.38
N ILE A 404 -3.54 6.02 -18.30
CA ILE A 404 -4.33 5.92 -17.06
C ILE A 404 -5.39 4.83 -17.17
N ARG A 405 -5.54 4.06 -16.08
CA ARG A 405 -6.53 3.00 -15.95
C ARG A 405 -7.34 3.18 -14.67
N ALA A 406 -8.54 2.60 -14.65
CA ALA A 406 -9.39 2.54 -13.48
C ALA A 406 -9.85 1.10 -13.21
N MET A 407 -9.76 0.67 -11.97
CA MET A 407 -10.36 -0.53 -11.44
C MET A 407 -11.44 -0.13 -10.45
N VAL A 408 -12.66 -0.64 -10.61
CA VAL A 408 -13.80 -0.31 -9.74
C VAL A 408 -14.30 -1.59 -9.06
N LEU A 409 -14.46 -1.56 -7.74
CA LEU A 409 -14.91 -2.70 -6.96
C LEU A 409 -16.32 -2.48 -6.38
N GLY A 410 -17.24 -3.43 -6.63
CA GLY A 410 -18.64 -3.30 -6.21
C GLY A 410 -19.46 -4.59 -6.14
N ARG A 411 -20.74 -4.48 -5.79
CA ARG A 411 -21.69 -5.61 -5.85
C ARG A 411 -22.07 -5.95 -7.28
N ASN A 412 -22.28 -7.25 -7.55
CA ASN A 412 -22.58 -7.79 -8.88
C ASN A 412 -23.81 -7.12 -9.52
N LEU A 413 -24.95 -7.09 -8.83
CA LEU A 413 -26.20 -6.49 -9.36
C LEU A 413 -26.04 -5.02 -9.76
N ALA A 414 -25.39 -4.21 -8.92
CA ALA A 414 -25.19 -2.79 -9.18
C ALA A 414 -24.23 -2.55 -10.38
N CYS A 415 -23.25 -3.43 -10.57
CA CYS A 415 -22.27 -3.28 -11.64
C CYS A 415 -22.80 -3.78 -12.99
N GLN A 416 -23.55 -4.88 -13.03
CA GLN A 416 -24.00 -5.48 -14.27
C GLN A 416 -24.92 -4.53 -15.08
N GLY A 417 -25.96 -3.99 -14.45
CA GLY A 417 -26.87 -3.02 -15.10
C GLY A 417 -26.16 -1.72 -15.50
N ALA A 418 -25.20 -1.29 -14.68
CA ALA A 418 -24.36 -0.13 -14.95
C ALA A 418 -23.46 -0.33 -16.19
N MET A 419 -22.84 -1.50 -16.33
CA MET A 419 -21.98 -1.83 -17.47
C MET A 419 -22.77 -1.93 -18.79
N GLU A 420 -23.94 -2.56 -18.76
CA GLU A 420 -24.83 -2.63 -19.92
C GLU A 420 -25.23 -1.21 -20.38
N THR A 421 -25.61 -0.34 -19.44
CA THR A 421 -25.99 1.04 -19.78
C THR A 421 -24.81 1.87 -20.29
N ALA A 422 -23.62 1.68 -19.72
CA ALA A 422 -22.41 2.40 -20.12
C ALA A 422 -21.76 1.81 -21.39
N ASN A 423 -22.34 0.75 -21.98
CA ASN A 423 -21.76 -0.01 -23.09
C ASN A 423 -20.30 -0.40 -22.80
N ILE A 424 -20.08 -1.01 -21.63
CA ILE A 424 -18.79 -1.58 -21.23
C ILE A 424 -18.86 -3.09 -21.50
N PRO A 425 -17.89 -3.66 -22.23
CA PRO A 425 -17.86 -5.09 -22.51
C PRO A 425 -17.87 -5.96 -21.25
N LEU A 426 -18.60 -7.08 -21.28
CA LEU A 426 -18.73 -7.99 -20.12
C LEU A 426 -17.41 -8.66 -19.72
N ASN A 427 -16.45 -8.75 -20.64
CA ASN A 427 -15.15 -9.37 -20.39
C ASN A 427 -14.22 -8.51 -19.53
N THR A 428 -14.58 -7.24 -19.29
CA THR A 428 -13.89 -6.39 -18.31
C THR A 428 -14.46 -6.53 -16.90
N MET A 429 -15.52 -7.34 -16.73
CA MET A 429 -16.14 -7.66 -15.44
C MET A 429 -15.52 -8.94 -14.84
N LEU A 430 -14.69 -8.78 -13.83
CA LEU A 430 -14.10 -9.89 -13.07
C LEU A 430 -14.95 -10.18 -11.84
N ASN A 431 -15.61 -11.34 -11.80
CA ASN A 431 -16.38 -11.78 -10.65
C ASN A 431 -15.46 -12.53 -9.68
N ILE A 432 -15.37 -12.08 -8.44
CA ILE A 432 -14.64 -12.78 -7.40
C ILE A 432 -15.33 -14.11 -7.12
N ALA A 433 -14.58 -15.20 -7.26
CA ALA A 433 -15.05 -16.54 -6.98
C ALA A 433 -15.12 -16.79 -5.47
N PRO A 434 -16.05 -17.64 -5.00
CA PRO A 434 -16.04 -18.14 -3.62
C PRO A 434 -14.71 -18.80 -3.28
N ILE A 435 -14.36 -18.88 -1.99
CA ILE A 435 -13.20 -19.66 -1.51
C ILE A 435 -13.50 -21.17 -1.39
N ALA A 436 -14.76 -21.56 -1.54
CA ALA A 436 -15.17 -22.96 -1.61
C ALA A 436 -15.05 -23.51 -3.05
N GLU A 437 -15.24 -24.82 -3.21
CA GLU A 437 -15.35 -25.44 -4.54
C GLU A 437 -16.49 -24.79 -5.36
N MET A 438 -16.25 -24.64 -6.66
CA MET A 438 -17.19 -24.05 -7.61
C MET A 438 -17.80 -25.10 -8.51
N THR A 439 -19.03 -24.82 -8.96
CA THR A 439 -19.69 -25.60 -10.01
C THR A 439 -19.92 -24.71 -11.22
N SER A 440 -20.29 -25.29 -12.37
CA SER A 440 -20.66 -24.48 -13.55
C SER A 440 -21.81 -23.51 -13.25
N ALA A 441 -22.71 -23.87 -12.33
CA ALA A 441 -23.79 -22.98 -11.88
C ALA A 441 -23.27 -21.74 -11.14
N THR A 442 -22.13 -21.84 -10.45
CA THR A 442 -21.46 -20.70 -9.80
C THR A 442 -21.01 -19.65 -10.81
N CYS A 443 -20.61 -20.09 -12.01
CA CYS A 443 -20.17 -19.23 -13.10
C CYS A 443 -21.30 -18.78 -14.03
N SER A 444 -22.54 -19.23 -13.80
CA SER A 444 -23.70 -18.86 -14.63
C SER A 444 -24.24 -17.48 -14.24
N MET A 445 -24.42 -16.59 -15.22
CA MET A 445 -25.21 -15.37 -15.02
C MET A 445 -26.70 -15.67 -15.19
N SER A 446 -27.54 -15.04 -14.37
CA SER A 446 -28.99 -15.29 -14.22
C SER A 446 -29.81 -15.18 -15.52
N SER A 447 -29.26 -14.62 -16.59
CA SER A 447 -29.95 -14.38 -17.86
C SER A 447 -29.30 -15.02 -19.10
N LYS A 448 -28.14 -15.67 -18.99
CA LYS A 448 -27.41 -16.23 -20.15
C LYS A 448 -27.00 -17.69 -19.89
N ASN A 449 -27.41 -18.58 -20.79
CA ASN A 449 -26.95 -19.97 -20.77
C ASN A 449 -25.46 -20.00 -21.13
N VAL A 450 -24.61 -20.12 -20.12
CA VAL A 450 -23.18 -20.38 -20.29
C VAL A 450 -23.04 -21.78 -20.90
N LYS A 451 -22.44 -21.84 -22.09
CA LYS A 451 -22.32 -23.09 -22.85
C LYS A 451 -21.19 -23.97 -22.33
N GLU A 452 -20.08 -23.34 -21.95
CA GLU A 452 -18.86 -23.99 -21.50
C GLU A 452 -18.12 -23.11 -20.49
N VAL A 453 -17.47 -23.76 -19.52
CA VAL A 453 -16.60 -23.12 -18.53
C VAL A 453 -15.16 -23.53 -18.83
N LYS A 454 -14.30 -22.56 -19.06
CA LYS A 454 -12.87 -22.75 -19.32
C LYS A 454 -12.10 -22.56 -18.02
N ASP A 455 -11.55 -23.65 -17.48
CA ASP A 455 -10.78 -23.70 -16.25
C ASP A 455 -9.45 -24.46 -16.47
N PRO A 456 -8.47 -23.85 -17.15
CA PRO A 456 -7.23 -24.54 -17.54
C PRO A 456 -6.39 -24.98 -16.33
N ASP A 457 -6.49 -24.25 -15.23
CA ASP A 457 -5.70 -24.47 -14.01
C ASP A 457 -6.47 -25.33 -12.98
N SER A 458 -7.63 -25.88 -13.34
CA SER A 458 -8.51 -26.69 -12.46
C SER A 458 -8.84 -26.01 -11.14
N LEU A 459 -8.94 -24.68 -11.16
CA LEU A 459 -9.18 -23.85 -9.99
C LEU A 459 -10.57 -24.07 -9.42
N MET A 460 -11.57 -24.49 -10.20
CA MET A 460 -12.92 -24.73 -9.71
C MET A 460 -13.00 -25.80 -8.61
N ALA A 461 -12.15 -26.83 -8.70
CA ALA A 461 -12.11 -27.94 -7.74
C ALA A 461 -11.36 -27.61 -6.44
N LEU A 462 -10.75 -26.43 -6.33
CA LEU A 462 -9.97 -26.05 -5.16
C LEU A 462 -10.87 -25.52 -4.03
N ASP A 463 -10.71 -26.07 -2.83
CA ASP A 463 -11.27 -25.51 -1.59
C ASP A 463 -10.18 -24.76 -0.80
N GLN A 464 -10.24 -23.44 -0.81
CA GLN A 464 -9.28 -22.57 -0.13
C GLN A 464 -9.63 -22.35 1.35
N ARG A 465 -10.78 -22.84 1.85
CA ARG A 465 -11.21 -22.64 3.25
C ARG A 465 -10.28 -23.31 4.24
N ALA A 466 -9.80 -24.52 3.92
CA ALA A 466 -8.89 -25.25 4.80
C ALA A 466 -7.57 -24.47 5.01
N GLU A 467 -7.05 -23.86 3.94
CA GLU A 467 -5.86 -23.01 4.03
C GLU A 467 -6.13 -21.73 4.84
N TYR A 468 -7.26 -21.07 4.60
CA TYR A 468 -7.68 -19.89 5.37
C TYR A 468 -7.66 -20.17 6.88
N TRP A 469 -8.39 -21.20 7.29
CA TRP A 469 -8.52 -21.56 8.70
C TRP A 469 -7.20 -22.03 9.29
N ARG A 470 -6.33 -22.67 8.50
CA ARG A 470 -4.98 -23.03 8.94
C ARG A 470 -4.12 -21.79 9.21
N LYS A 471 -4.12 -20.79 8.31
CA LYS A 471 -3.40 -19.52 8.53
C LYS A 471 -3.92 -18.80 9.77
N TRP A 472 -5.25 -18.65 9.85
CA TRP A 472 -5.92 -18.01 10.98
C TRP A 472 -5.63 -18.71 12.31
N ALA A 473 -5.80 -20.04 12.36
CA ALA A 473 -5.53 -20.84 13.55
C ALA A 473 -4.07 -20.70 13.96
N THR A 474 -3.12 -20.83 13.04
CA THR A 474 -1.69 -20.71 13.40
C THR A 474 -1.45 -19.40 14.16
N LEU A 475 -1.98 -18.28 13.68
CA LEU A 475 -1.82 -16.97 14.34
C LEU A 475 -2.54 -16.90 15.70
N LYS A 476 -3.78 -17.42 15.81
CA LYS A 476 -4.57 -17.42 17.07
C LYS A 476 -4.09 -18.42 18.14
N TRP A 477 -3.53 -19.56 17.75
CA TRP A 477 -3.01 -20.55 18.70
C TRP A 477 -1.69 -20.07 19.32
N PHE A 478 -0.92 -19.23 18.61
CA PHE A 478 0.20 -18.50 19.20
C PHE A 478 -0.25 -17.45 20.24
N ASP A 479 -1.44 -16.84 20.08
CA ASP A 479 -2.02 -15.90 21.05
C ASP A 479 -2.50 -16.57 22.36
N ARG A 480 -2.98 -17.83 22.33
CA ARG A 480 -3.63 -18.47 23.49
C ARG A 480 -2.73 -19.29 24.41
N LEU A 481 -1.52 -19.64 23.97
CA LEU A 481 -0.56 -20.43 24.75
C LEU A 481 0.43 -19.58 25.56
N CYS A 482 0.29 -18.25 25.53
CA CYS A 482 1.19 -17.32 26.18
C CYS A 482 0.49 -16.50 27.26
#